data_AF-A0A3M0YLQ4-F1
#
_entry.id   AF-A0A3M0YLQ4-F1
#
_cell.length_a   1.000
_cell.length_b   1.000
_cell.length_c   1.000
_cell.angle_alpha   90.00
_cell.angle_beta   90.00
_cell.angle_gamma   90.00
#
_symmetry.space_group_name_H-M   'P 1'
#
loop_
_entity.id
_entity.type
_entity.pdbx_description
1 polymer ?
#
loop_
_entity_poly.entity_id
_entity_poly.type
_entity_poly.pdbx_seq_one_letter_code
_entity_poly.pdbx_strand_id
1 'polypeptide(L)'
;MQDSLVIVGRIVGLFGVRGEVKVHAYTEPREMILSLSPWHVRQGERWQPIELEGGRIHGKGLVARLSGFSDREEVRPWLGKDIAVRRAQLPPPLPGEYYWADLE
;
A
#
# COMPACT_ATOMS: atom_id res chain seq x y z
N MET A 1 19.39 13.28 -3.44
CA MET A 1 17.93 13.33 -3.29
C MET A 1 17.51 11.98 -2.73
N GLN A 2 17.25 11.90 -1.43
CA GLN A 2 16.93 10.62 -0.79
C GLN A 2 15.51 10.22 -1.20
N ASP A 3 15.42 9.16 -2.01
CA ASP A 3 14.16 8.48 -2.36
C ASP A 3 13.70 7.69 -1.13
N SER A 4 13.30 8.41 -0.07
CA SER A 4 12.84 7.79 1.17
C SER A 4 11.45 7.23 0.95
N LEU A 5 11.32 5.92 1.16
CA LEU A 5 10.04 5.24 1.16
C LEU A 5 9.32 5.53 2.47
N VAL A 6 8.04 5.88 2.37
CA VAL A 6 7.15 6.18 3.49
C VAL A 6 6.12 5.08 3.58
N ILE A 7 6.04 4.42 4.73
CA ILE A 7 5.01 3.42 5.00
C ILE A 7 3.66 4.12 5.07
N VAL A 8 2.73 3.71 4.23
CA VAL A 8 1.39 4.30 4.08
C VAL A 8 0.27 3.32 4.33
N GLY A 9 0.58 2.04 4.52
CA GLY A 9 -0.41 1.03 4.85
C GLY A 9 0.19 -0.36 5.01
N ARG A 10 -0.69 -1.34 5.16
CA ARG A 10 -0.34 -2.75 5.27
C ARG A 10 -1.39 -3.62 4.59
N ILE A 11 -0.95 -4.70 3.97
CA ILE A 11 -1.84 -5.74 3.45
C ILE A 11 -2.29 -6.61 4.63
N VAL A 12 -3.58 -6.55 4.96
CA VAL A 12 -4.16 -7.21 6.15
C VAL A 12 -5.02 -8.41 5.82
N GLY A 13 -5.30 -8.65 4.55
CA GLY A 13 -6.09 -9.79 4.11
C GLY A 13 -6.01 -10.02 2.62
N LEU A 14 -6.56 -11.15 2.20
CA LEU A 14 -6.80 -11.47 0.80
C LEU A 14 -8.29 -11.27 0.50
N PHE A 15 -8.61 -10.82 -0.71
CA PHE A 15 -9.98 -10.58 -1.15
C PHE A 15 -10.26 -11.33 -2.46
N GLY A 16 -11.39 -12.03 -2.51
CA GLY A 16 -11.79 -12.79 -3.70
C GLY A 16 -10.77 -13.87 -4.12
N VAL A 17 -10.85 -14.23 -5.41
CA VAL A 17 -9.97 -15.21 -6.08
C VAL A 17 -9.08 -14.59 -7.16
N ARG A 18 -9.34 -13.33 -7.53
CA ARG A 18 -8.69 -12.67 -8.68
C ARG A 18 -7.48 -11.81 -8.31
N GLY A 19 -6.69 -12.24 -7.30
CA GLY A 19 -5.52 -11.49 -6.85
C GLY A 19 -5.80 -10.15 -6.14
N GLU A 20 -7.02 -9.94 -5.61
CA GLU A 20 -7.32 -8.73 -4.84
C GLU A 20 -6.84 -8.90 -3.38
N VAL A 21 -6.41 -7.79 -2.76
CA VAL A 21 -5.93 -7.76 -1.37
C VAL A 21 -6.72 -6.75 -0.53
N LYS A 22 -6.94 -7.08 0.73
CA LYS A 22 -7.47 -6.14 1.74
C LYS A 22 -6.33 -5.33 2.31
N VAL A 23 -6.53 -4.02 2.37
CA VAL A 23 -5.51 -3.07 2.79
C VAL A 23 -6.02 -2.22 3.94
N HIS A 24 -5.16 -2.04 4.92
CA HIS A 24 -5.32 -1.05 5.97
C HIS A 24 -4.43 0.14 5.63
N ALA A 25 -5.04 1.30 5.40
CA ALA A 25 -4.31 2.53 5.10
C ALA A 25 -3.97 3.29 6.39
N TYR A 26 -2.80 3.91 6.38
CA TYR A 26 -2.34 4.88 7.37
C TYR A 26 -2.41 6.32 6.84
N THR A 27 -2.85 6.51 5.59
CA THR A 27 -3.08 7.83 4.98
C THR A 27 -4.41 8.41 5.44
N GLU A 28 -4.49 9.74 5.46
CA GLU A 28 -5.73 10.47 5.65
C GLU A 28 -5.96 11.41 4.44
N PRO A 29 -7.06 11.23 3.67
CA PRO A 29 -8.05 10.16 3.75
C PRO A 29 -7.48 8.76 3.40
N ARG A 30 -8.07 7.70 3.97
CA ARG A 30 -7.63 6.31 3.79
C ARG A 30 -7.57 5.86 2.32
N GLU A 31 -8.50 6.32 1.50
CA GLU A 31 -8.58 5.94 0.09
C GLU A 31 -7.42 6.50 -0.76
N MET A 32 -6.70 7.52 -0.25
CA MET A 32 -5.54 8.11 -0.93
C MET A 32 -4.53 7.05 -1.32
N ILE A 33 -4.30 6.03 -0.47
CA ILE A 33 -3.36 4.94 -0.75
C ILE A 33 -3.64 4.26 -2.10
N LEU A 34 -4.90 4.19 -2.54
CA LEU A 34 -5.31 3.53 -3.79
C LEU A 34 -4.93 4.36 -5.03
N SER A 35 -4.66 5.66 -4.87
CA SER A 35 -4.20 6.54 -5.94
C SER A 35 -2.67 6.66 -6.01
N LEU A 36 -1.95 6.15 -5.00
CA LEU A 36 -0.50 6.19 -4.95
C LEU A 36 0.07 4.95 -5.64
N SER A 37 0.49 5.06 -6.91
CA SER A 37 1.12 3.96 -7.65
C SER A 37 2.49 4.40 -8.19
N PRO A 38 3.53 3.54 -8.15
CA PRO A 38 3.53 2.16 -7.66
C PRO A 38 3.60 2.07 -6.12
N TRP A 39 3.05 0.99 -5.58
CA TRP A 39 3.29 0.56 -4.20
C TRP A 39 4.61 -0.16 -4.10
N HIS A 40 5.36 0.11 -3.04
CA HIS A 40 6.54 -0.64 -2.69
C HIS A 40 6.18 -1.57 -1.54
N VAL A 41 6.23 -2.87 -1.75
CA VAL A 41 5.87 -3.86 -0.73
C VAL A 41 7.14 -4.56 -0.24
N ARG A 42 7.29 -4.70 1.08
CA ARG A 42 8.50 -5.27 1.67
C ARG A 42 8.58 -6.79 1.47
N GLN A 43 9.63 -7.26 0.80
CA GLN A 43 9.97 -8.67 0.64
C GLN A 43 11.37 -8.92 1.22
N GLY A 44 11.43 -9.42 2.46
CA GLY A 44 12.68 -9.53 3.20
C GLY A 44 13.28 -8.15 3.46
N GLU A 45 14.52 -7.94 3.04
CA GLU A 45 15.24 -6.66 3.17
C GLU A 45 15.04 -5.73 1.96
N ARG A 46 14.28 -6.17 0.94
CA ARG A 46 14.06 -5.41 -0.29
C ARG A 46 12.64 -4.88 -0.40
N TRP A 47 12.52 -3.73 -1.04
CA TRP A 47 11.23 -3.17 -1.44
C TRP A 47 10.97 -3.51 -2.89
N GLN A 48 9.85 -4.17 -3.17
CA GLN A 48 9.44 -4.52 -4.52
C GLN A 48 8.34 -3.58 -4.99
N PRO A 49 8.53 -2.85 -6.12
CA PRO A 49 7.47 -2.06 -6.71
C PRO A 49 6.40 -2.96 -7.33
N ILE A 50 5.14 -2.63 -7.05
CA ILE A 50 3.93 -3.30 -7.52
C ILE A 50 2.97 -2.21 -7.97
N GLU A 51 2.56 -2.27 -9.24
CA GLU A 51 1.55 -1.36 -9.76
C GLU A 51 0.16 -1.75 -9.29
N LEU A 52 -0.71 -0.76 -9.13
CA LEU A 52 -2.12 -0.95 -8.86
C LEU A 52 -2.90 -0.94 -10.18
N GLU A 53 -3.74 -1.95 -10.41
CA GLU A 53 -4.76 -1.90 -11.47
C GLU A 53 -5.98 -1.09 -11.03
N GLY A 54 -6.21 -1.00 -9.72
CA GLY A 54 -7.28 -0.21 -9.14
C GLY A 54 -7.62 -0.65 -7.72
N GLY A 55 -8.58 0.04 -7.11
CA GLY A 55 -9.04 -0.30 -5.77
C GLY A 55 -10.35 0.38 -5.44
N ARG A 56 -10.97 -0.07 -4.35
CA ARG A 56 -12.22 0.49 -3.86
C ARG A 56 -12.34 0.35 -2.35
N ILE A 57 -13.16 1.22 -1.76
CA ILE A 57 -13.59 1.06 -0.37
C ILE A 57 -14.51 -0.15 -0.28
N HIS A 58 -14.27 -1.01 0.71
CA HIS A 58 -15.09 -2.18 0.97
C HIS A 58 -15.39 -2.31 2.46
N GLY A 59 -16.60 -1.90 2.85
CA GLY A 59 -17.03 -1.86 4.25
C GLY A 59 -16.17 -0.90 5.06
N LYS A 60 -15.48 -1.43 6.08
CA LYS A 60 -14.59 -0.64 6.94
C LYS A 60 -13.13 -0.56 6.45
N GLY A 61 -12.78 -1.31 5.39
CA GLY A 61 -11.42 -1.37 4.85
C GLY A 61 -11.35 -0.99 3.37
N LEU A 62 -10.19 -1.22 2.78
CA LEU A 62 -9.94 -1.02 1.35
C LEU A 62 -9.63 -2.35 0.69
N VAL A 63 -9.99 -2.47 -0.58
CA VAL A 63 -9.59 -3.58 -1.45
C VAL A 63 -8.83 -3.01 -2.62
N ALA A 64 -7.66 -3.58 -2.90
CA ALA A 64 -6.80 -3.18 -4.01
C ALA A 64 -6.51 -4.37 -4.92
N ARG A 65 -6.43 -4.11 -6.22
CA ARG A 65 -6.05 -5.06 -7.25
C ARG A 65 -4.63 -4.74 -7.68
N LEU A 66 -3.73 -5.70 -7.48
CA LEU A 66 -2.33 -5.56 -7.82
C LEU A 66 -2.11 -6.03 -9.27
N SER A 67 -1.37 -5.26 -10.05
CA SER A 67 -1.03 -5.59 -11.43
C SER A 67 -0.09 -6.79 -11.51
N GLY A 68 -0.31 -7.65 -12.49
CA GLY A 68 0.46 -8.87 -12.69
C GLY A 68 0.03 -10.05 -11.82
N PHE A 69 -0.97 -9.88 -10.95
CA PHE A 69 -1.50 -10.96 -10.11
C PHE A 69 -2.96 -11.26 -10.47
N SER A 70 -3.22 -12.50 -10.87
CA SER A 70 -4.56 -12.93 -11.28
C SER A 70 -5.15 -13.98 -10.35
N ASP A 71 -4.35 -14.58 -9.48
CA ASP A 71 -4.79 -15.59 -8.53
C ASP A 71 -4.52 -15.19 -7.07
N ARG A 72 -5.33 -15.72 -6.16
CA ARG A 72 -5.20 -15.51 -4.71
C ARG A 72 -3.86 -16.03 -4.16
N GLU A 73 -3.37 -17.16 -4.66
CA GLU A 73 -2.13 -17.76 -4.15
C GLU A 73 -0.91 -16.91 -4.51
N GLU A 74 -0.95 -16.17 -5.63
CA GLU A 74 0.15 -15.27 -6.01
C GLU A 74 0.25 -14.05 -5.09
N VAL A 75 -0.87 -13.59 -4.54
CA VAL A 75 -0.89 -12.45 -3.61
C VAL A 75 -0.74 -12.83 -2.15
N ARG A 76 -0.86 -14.11 -1.83
CA ARG A 76 -0.74 -14.66 -0.48
C ARG A 76 0.59 -14.33 0.22
N PRO A 77 1.76 -14.33 -0.46
CA PRO A 77 3.04 -13.93 0.15
C PRO A 77 3.10 -12.47 0.61
N TRP A 78 2.22 -11.61 0.06
CA TRP A 78 2.15 -10.19 0.43
C TRP A 78 1.33 -9.94 1.68
N LEU A 79 0.62 -10.95 2.19
CA LEU A 79 -0.18 -10.81 3.41
C LEU A 79 0.72 -10.45 4.60
N GLY A 80 0.32 -9.42 5.34
CA GLY A 80 1.06 -8.89 6.48
C GLY A 80 2.25 -7.98 6.11
N LYS A 81 2.51 -7.76 4.81
CA LYS A 81 3.59 -6.88 4.36
C LYS A 81 3.17 -5.42 4.39
N ASP A 82 4.14 -4.58 4.76
CA ASP A 82 4.01 -3.13 4.75
C ASP A 82 4.00 -2.61 3.30
N ILE A 83 3.17 -1.60 3.07
CA ILE A 83 3.07 -0.87 1.82
C ILE A 83 3.72 0.48 2.06
N ALA A 84 4.72 0.79 1.24
CA ALA A 84 5.36 2.09 1.20
C ALA A 84 5.21 2.74 -0.16
N VAL A 85 5.34 4.05 -0.20
CA VAL A 85 5.41 4.83 -1.44
C VAL A 85 6.56 5.81 -1.34
N ARG A 86 7.02 6.35 -2.47
CA ARG A 86 8.04 7.40 -2.44
C ARG A 86 7.47 8.63 -1.75
N ARG A 87 8.29 9.30 -0.93
CA ARG A 87 7.92 10.57 -0.31
C ARG A 87 7.40 11.60 -1.32
N ALA A 88 7.95 11.61 -2.53
CA ALA A 88 7.54 12.50 -3.61
C ALA A 88 6.12 12.25 -4.15
N GLN A 89 5.52 11.06 -3.90
CA GLN A 89 4.14 10.75 -4.27
C GLN A 89 3.14 11.28 -3.26
N LEU A 90 3.58 11.57 -2.03
CA LEU A 90 2.72 12.13 -1.00
C LEU A 90 2.61 13.64 -1.17
N PRO A 91 1.43 14.22 -0.88
CA PRO A 91 1.33 15.65 -0.73
C PRO A 91 2.30 16.13 0.36
N PRO A 92 2.81 17.37 0.28
CA PRO A 92 3.62 17.91 1.36
C PRO A 92 2.81 17.86 2.66
N PRO A 93 3.37 17.35 3.78
CA PRO A 93 2.66 17.39 5.05
C PRO A 93 2.38 18.85 5.43
N LEU A 94 1.24 19.12 6.05
CA LEU A 94 1.06 20.41 6.72
C LEU A 94 2.06 20.50 7.89
N PRO A 95 2.45 21.72 8.30
CA PRO A 95 3.28 21.89 9.49
C PRO A 95 2.60 21.26 10.71
N GLY A 96 3.16 20.16 11.22
CA GLY A 96 2.65 19.40 12.35
C GLY A 96 2.05 18.02 12.02
N GLU A 97 1.94 17.64 10.74
CA GLU A 97 1.52 16.30 10.34
C GLU A 97 2.73 15.35 10.26
N TYR A 98 2.72 14.33 11.11
CA TYR A 98 3.66 13.22 11.05
C TYR A 98 3.00 12.06 10.32
N TYR A 99 3.61 11.61 9.24
CA TYR A 99 3.27 10.29 8.70
C TYR A 99 3.79 9.25 9.69
N TRP A 100 3.02 8.19 9.93
CA TRP A 100 3.42 7.09 10.83
C TRP A 100 4.81 6.49 10.53
N ALA A 101 5.36 6.72 9.33
CA ALA A 101 6.73 6.37 8.96
C ALA A 101 7.84 7.14 9.71
N ASP A 102 7.50 8.19 10.47
CA ASP A 102 8.45 9.00 11.26
C ASP A 102 8.53 8.57 12.74
N LEU A 103 7.77 7.54 13.14
CA LEU A 103 7.68 7.07 14.54
C LEU A 103 8.60 5.87 14.87
N GLU A 104 9.65 5.61 14.08
CA GLU A 104 10.71 4.63 14.41
C GLU A 104 12.05 5.30 14.75
#